data_AF-A0A945FBD9-F1
#
_entry.id   AF-A0A945FBD9-F1
#
_cell.length_a   1.000
_cell.length_b   1.000
_cell.length_c   1.000
_cell.angle_alpha   90.00
_cell.angle_beta   90.00
_cell.angle_gamma   90.00
#
_symmetry.space_group_name_H-M   'P 1'
#
loop_
_entity.id
_entity.type
_entity.pdbx_description
1 polymer ?
#
loop_
_entity_poly.entity_id
_entity_poly.type
_entity_poly.pdbx_seq_one_letter_code
_entity_poly.pdbx_strand_id
1 'polypeptide(L)'
;MLSYLFWPNPPVPSYDSPKVVIVLLVCVLLMFGSFAIKRWRNSQSNAVTRKLSRSWQSASFWFGIVGLFMAVCRVEGISYLSMRFWWVVWGAIVVIYIGFQIKMFRSRHYEIVPQEAKEQDPREKYLPKKKK
;
A
#
# COMPACT_ATOMS: atom_id res chain seq x y z
N MET A 1 30.97 -4.52 6.47
CA MET A 1 29.49 -4.55 6.55
C MET A 1 28.81 -4.74 5.20
N LEU A 2 29.17 -3.98 4.15
CA LEU A 2 28.53 -4.11 2.82
C LEU A 2 28.69 -5.50 2.18
N SER A 3 29.85 -6.15 2.35
CA SER A 3 30.10 -7.51 1.85
C SER A 3 29.10 -8.56 2.37
N TYR A 4 28.54 -8.37 3.56
CA TYR A 4 27.55 -9.29 4.14
C TYR A 4 26.17 -9.23 3.44
N LEU A 5 25.84 -8.07 2.83
CA LEU A 5 24.59 -7.86 2.09
C LEU A 5 24.66 -8.44 0.67
N PHE A 6 25.82 -8.33 0.03
CA PHE A 6 26.05 -8.79 -1.34
C PHE A 6 26.54 -10.24 -1.45
N TRP A 7 26.61 -10.97 -0.35
CA TRP A 7 27.04 -12.36 -0.38
C TRP A 7 26.00 -13.22 -1.12
N PRO A 8 26.35 -13.87 -2.24
CA PRO A 8 25.43 -14.61 -3.11
C PRO A 8 24.95 -15.97 -2.55
N ASN A 9 25.53 -16.47 -1.47
CA ASN A 9 25.14 -17.78 -0.94
C ASN A 9 25.10 -17.78 0.61
N PRO A 10 24.18 -17.00 1.20
CA PRO A 10 23.84 -17.17 2.61
C PRO A 10 23.28 -18.58 2.85
N PRO A 11 23.47 -19.16 4.06
CA PRO A 11 22.99 -20.50 4.36
C PRO A 11 21.48 -20.63 4.10
N VAL A 12 21.14 -21.74 3.47
CA VAL A 12 19.78 -22.06 3.03
C VAL A 12 18.93 -22.44 4.24
N PRO A 13 17.90 -21.66 4.57
CA PRO A 13 17.01 -22.02 5.67
C PRO A 13 16.05 -23.13 5.23
N SER A 14 15.82 -24.13 6.09
CA SER A 14 14.77 -25.13 5.87
C SER A 14 13.38 -24.54 6.11
N TYR A 15 12.36 -25.19 5.56
CA TYR A 15 10.95 -24.84 5.78
C TYR A 15 10.54 -24.91 7.26
N ASP A 16 11.22 -25.74 8.06
CA ASP A 16 10.99 -25.85 9.51
C ASP A 16 11.48 -24.63 10.30
N SER A 17 12.29 -23.76 9.67
CA SER A 17 12.81 -22.60 10.37
C SER A 17 11.67 -21.60 10.66
N PRO A 18 11.51 -21.14 11.93
CA PRO A 18 10.40 -20.27 12.30
C PRO A 18 10.41 -18.95 11.54
N LYS A 19 11.59 -18.48 11.11
CA LYS A 19 11.75 -17.25 10.32
C LYS A 19 11.11 -17.36 8.94
N VAL A 20 11.28 -18.50 8.26
CA VAL A 20 10.67 -18.73 6.93
C VAL A 20 9.16 -18.87 7.07
N VAL A 21 8.69 -19.61 8.07
CA VAL A 21 7.25 -19.77 8.34
C VAL A 21 6.58 -18.42 8.59
N ILE A 22 7.17 -17.54 9.41
CA ILE A 22 6.64 -16.19 9.67
C ILE A 22 6.56 -15.39 8.37
N VAL A 23 7.60 -15.41 7.53
CA VAL A 23 7.62 -14.68 6.26
C VAL A 23 6.54 -15.19 5.32
N LEU A 24 6.37 -16.51 5.20
CA LEU A 24 5.31 -17.13 4.41
C LEU A 24 3.92 -16.73 4.92
N LEU A 25 3.70 -16.78 6.24
CA LEU A 25 2.45 -16.34 6.85
C LEU A 25 2.16 -14.87 6.56
N VAL A 26 3.15 -13.99 6.65
CA VAL A 26 2.98 -12.57 6.32
C VAL A 26 2.62 -12.39 4.84
N CYS A 27 3.24 -13.12 3.93
CA CYS A 27 2.92 -13.05 2.50
C CYS A 27 1.48 -13.53 2.21
N VAL A 28 1.08 -14.63 2.83
CA VAL A 28 -0.28 -15.17 2.75
C VAL A 28 -1.29 -14.16 3.32
N LEU A 29 -1.00 -13.58 4.49
CA LEU A 29 -1.84 -12.54 5.09
C LEU A 29 -1.94 -11.29 4.22
N LEU A 30 -0.88 -10.87 3.53
CA LEU A 30 -0.92 -9.75 2.58
C LEU A 30 -1.80 -10.08 1.36
N MET A 31 -1.70 -11.30 0.83
CA MET A 31 -2.56 -11.77 -0.25
C MET A 31 -4.03 -11.81 0.17
N PHE A 32 -4.37 -12.47 1.29
CA PHE A 32 -5.76 -12.53 1.78
C PHE A 32 -6.26 -11.17 2.24
N GLY A 33 -5.39 -10.36 2.84
CA GLY A 33 -5.65 -8.98 3.21
C GLY A 33 -6.05 -8.12 2.01
N SER A 34 -5.51 -8.38 0.81
CA SER A 34 -5.95 -7.70 -0.41
C SER A 34 -7.44 -7.90 -0.70
N PHE A 35 -7.98 -9.10 -0.45
CA PHE A 35 -9.40 -9.39 -0.62
C PHE A 35 -10.24 -8.73 0.48
N ALA A 36 -9.75 -8.70 1.72
CA ALA A 36 -10.39 -7.99 2.81
C ALA A 36 -10.48 -6.47 2.52
N ILE A 37 -9.41 -5.87 2.00
CA ILE A 37 -9.38 -4.45 1.57
C ILE A 37 -10.38 -4.22 0.44
N LYS A 38 -10.49 -5.14 -0.53
CA LYS A 38 -11.48 -5.06 -1.61
C LYS A 38 -12.91 -5.03 -1.05
N ARG A 39 -13.22 -5.93 -0.10
CA ARG A 39 -14.55 -6.01 0.54
C ARG A 39 -14.85 -4.76 1.35
N TRP A 40 -13.90 -4.31 2.17
CA TRP A 40 -14.03 -3.10 2.97
C TRP A 40 -14.25 -1.86 2.11
N ARG A 41 -13.48 -1.71 1.01
CA ARG A 41 -13.63 -0.59 0.06
C ARG A 41 -15.03 -0.51 -0.53
N ASN A 42 -15.63 -1.64 -0.88
CA ASN A 42 -16.98 -1.66 -1.48
C ASN A 42 -18.06 -1.17 -0.51
N SER A 43 -17.81 -1.23 0.81
CA SER A 43 -18.70 -0.73 1.85
C SER A 43 -18.54 0.77 2.13
N GLN A 44 -17.53 1.44 1.55
CA GLN A 44 -17.26 2.86 1.80
C GLN A 44 -18.09 3.77 0.88
N SER A 45 -18.83 4.70 1.48
CA SER A 45 -19.62 5.72 0.76
C SER A 45 -18.76 6.90 0.28
N ASN A 46 -17.65 7.20 0.97
CA ASN A 46 -16.78 8.32 0.65
C ASN A 46 -15.94 8.04 -0.62
N ALA A 47 -16.17 8.84 -1.67
CA ALA A 47 -15.50 8.69 -2.97
C ALA A 47 -13.97 8.89 -2.89
N VAL A 48 -13.48 9.76 -1.99
CA VAL A 48 -12.04 10.04 -1.82
C VAL A 48 -11.34 8.82 -1.24
N THR A 49 -11.87 8.27 -0.16
CA THR A 49 -11.34 7.06 0.52
C THR A 49 -11.43 5.84 -0.40
N ARG A 50 -12.50 5.72 -1.20
CA ARG A 50 -12.67 4.65 -2.19
C ARG A 50 -11.64 4.72 -3.33
N LYS A 51 -11.29 5.93 -3.79
CA LYS A 51 -10.28 6.13 -4.85
C LYS A 51 -8.88 5.84 -4.33
N LEU A 52 -8.57 6.23 -3.10
CA LEU A 52 -7.24 6.03 -2.52
C LEU A 52 -6.99 4.56 -2.12
N SER A 53 -7.97 3.88 -1.55
CA SER A 53 -7.88 2.45 -1.21
C SER A 53 -7.80 1.52 -2.44
N ARG A 54 -8.02 2.04 -3.66
CA ARG A 54 -7.87 1.27 -4.91
C ARG A 54 -6.43 0.79 -5.13
N SER A 55 -5.44 1.62 -4.82
CA SER A 55 -4.02 1.27 -5.00
C SER A 55 -3.56 0.22 -3.98
N TRP A 56 -4.08 0.28 -2.75
CA TRP A 56 -3.71 -0.62 -1.66
C TRP A 56 -4.02 -2.08 -1.94
N GLN A 57 -5.18 -2.38 -2.54
CA GLN A 57 -5.53 -3.76 -2.90
C GLN A 57 -4.50 -4.36 -3.86
N SER A 58 -4.18 -3.67 -4.96
CA SER A 58 -3.23 -4.16 -5.96
C SER A 58 -1.82 -4.24 -5.37
N ALA A 59 -1.40 -3.23 -4.61
CA ALA A 59 -0.09 -3.19 -3.99
C ALA A 59 0.10 -4.33 -2.99
N SER A 60 -0.84 -4.56 -2.06
CA SER A 60 -0.74 -5.66 -1.08
C SER A 60 -0.68 -7.02 -1.76
N PHE A 61 -1.42 -7.22 -2.85
CA PHE A 61 -1.36 -8.45 -3.63
C PHE A 61 0.00 -8.65 -4.29
N TRP A 62 0.53 -7.64 -4.98
CA TRP A 62 1.85 -7.69 -5.61
C TRP A 62 2.98 -7.83 -4.59
N PHE A 63 2.93 -7.12 -3.47
CA PHE A 63 3.91 -7.27 -2.39
C PHE A 63 3.86 -8.68 -1.78
N GLY A 64 2.67 -9.25 -1.61
CA GLY A 64 2.50 -10.64 -1.17
C GLY A 64 3.10 -11.64 -2.15
N ILE A 65 2.83 -11.49 -3.46
CA ILE A 65 3.39 -12.37 -4.51
C ILE A 65 4.91 -12.26 -4.59
N VAL A 66 5.46 -11.05 -4.64
CA VAL A 66 6.90 -10.83 -4.73
C VAL A 66 7.60 -11.34 -3.47
N GLY A 67 7.01 -11.11 -2.30
CA GLY A 67 7.52 -11.63 -1.02
C GLY A 67 7.51 -13.15 -0.97
N LEU A 68 6.43 -13.78 -1.46
CA LEU A 68 6.31 -15.24 -1.55
C LEU A 68 7.37 -15.81 -2.50
N PHE A 69 7.52 -15.21 -3.68
CA PHE A 69 8.52 -15.61 -4.67
C PHE A 69 9.94 -15.53 -4.09
N MET A 70 10.28 -14.41 -3.45
CA MET A 70 11.58 -14.24 -2.79
C MET A 70 11.79 -15.23 -1.64
N ALA A 71 10.74 -15.56 -0.87
CA ALA A 71 10.81 -16.55 0.20
C ALA A 71 11.11 -17.95 -0.36
N VAL A 72 10.42 -18.36 -1.42
CA VAL A 72 10.63 -19.65 -2.10
C VAL A 72 12.05 -19.71 -2.69
N CYS A 73 12.47 -18.70 -3.44
CA CYS A 73 13.83 -18.65 -4.01
C CYS A 73 14.92 -18.70 -2.93
N ARG A 74 14.63 -18.22 -1.72
CA ARG A 74 15.55 -18.29 -0.59
C ARG A 74 15.62 -19.69 0.03
N VAL A 75 14.52 -20.43 0.08
CA VAL A 75 14.52 -21.82 0.57
C VAL A 75 15.15 -22.77 -0.46
N GLU A 76 14.90 -22.54 -1.74
CA GLU A 76 15.52 -23.30 -2.85
C GLU A 76 17.01 -22.94 -3.06
N GLY A 77 17.53 -21.95 -2.34
CA GLY A 77 18.95 -21.61 -2.38
C GLY A 77 19.44 -21.05 -3.72
N ILE A 78 18.57 -20.38 -4.48
CA ILE A 78 18.96 -19.75 -5.75
C ILE A 78 19.95 -18.62 -5.44
N SER A 79 21.22 -18.79 -5.84
CA SER A 79 22.33 -17.92 -5.39
C SER A 79 22.00 -16.42 -5.49
N TYR A 80 21.73 -15.90 -6.69
CA TYR A 80 21.53 -14.45 -6.86
C TYR A 80 20.20 -13.91 -6.32
N LEU A 81 19.15 -14.73 -6.23
CA LEU A 81 17.84 -14.30 -5.70
C LEU A 81 17.75 -14.43 -4.17
N SER A 82 18.53 -15.32 -3.57
CA SER A 82 18.49 -15.57 -2.12
C SER A 82 19.21 -14.48 -1.31
N MET A 83 19.88 -13.53 -1.96
CA MET A 83 20.67 -12.49 -1.30
C MET A 83 19.84 -11.66 -0.30
N ARG A 84 20.48 -11.32 0.83
CA ARG A 84 19.89 -10.44 1.85
C ARG A 84 19.55 -9.05 1.31
N PHE A 85 20.32 -8.59 0.32
CA PHE A 85 20.08 -7.33 -0.38
C PHE A 85 18.66 -7.19 -0.92
N TRP A 86 18.09 -8.24 -1.51
CA TRP A 86 16.73 -8.18 -2.06
C TRP A 86 15.67 -7.89 -0.99
N TRP A 87 15.82 -8.44 0.22
CA TRP A 87 14.92 -8.15 1.34
C TRP A 87 15.00 -6.69 1.79
N VAL A 88 16.19 -6.09 1.75
CA VAL A 88 16.39 -4.66 2.05
C VAL A 88 15.76 -3.79 0.97
N VAL A 89 15.98 -4.12 -0.30
CA VAL A 89 15.36 -3.39 -1.43
C VAL A 89 13.84 -3.50 -1.38
N TRP A 90 13.31 -4.70 -1.17
CA TRP A 90 11.87 -4.93 -1.04
C TRP A 90 11.28 -4.13 0.13
N GLY A 91 11.92 -4.17 1.31
CA GLY A 91 11.52 -3.38 2.46
C GLY A 91 11.56 -1.87 2.20
N ALA A 92 12.60 -1.38 1.52
CA ALA A 92 12.72 0.02 1.15
C ALA A 92 11.59 0.46 0.21
N ILE A 93 11.23 -0.37 -0.78
CA ILE A 93 10.11 -0.10 -1.69
C ILE A 93 8.79 -0.02 -0.91
N VAL A 94 8.55 -0.94 0.04
CA VAL A 94 7.35 -0.91 0.89
C VAL A 94 7.29 0.37 1.71
N VAL A 95 8.40 0.78 2.34
CA VAL A 95 8.46 2.00 3.15
C VAL A 95 8.22 3.25 2.31
N ILE A 96 8.86 3.36 1.15
CA ILE A 96 8.65 4.48 0.22
C ILE A 96 7.19 4.52 -0.25
N TYR A 97 6.61 3.36 -0.57
CA TYR A 97 5.21 3.26 -0.99
C TYR A 97 4.28 3.76 0.11
N ILE A 98 4.45 3.30 1.35
CA ILE A 98 3.64 3.75 2.50
C ILE A 98 3.81 5.26 2.71
N GLY A 99 5.04 5.78 2.70
CA GLY A 99 5.31 7.20 2.84
C GLY A 99 4.62 8.05 1.75
N PHE A 100 4.64 7.59 0.50
CA PHE A 100 3.94 8.25 -0.60
C PHE A 100 2.42 8.20 -0.44
N GLN A 101 1.87 7.08 0.02
CA GLN A 101 0.43 6.96 0.30
C GLN A 101 0.00 7.88 1.45
N ILE A 102 0.76 7.98 2.53
CA ILE A 102 0.47 8.89 3.65
C ILE A 102 0.51 10.35 3.17
N LYS A 103 1.52 10.72 2.38
CA LYS A 103 1.62 12.07 1.80
C LYS A 103 0.43 12.38 0.89
N MET A 104 0.02 11.45 0.04
CA MET A 104 -1.18 11.60 -0.81
C MET A 104 -2.48 11.62 -0.01
N PHE A 105 -2.58 10.82 1.05
CA PHE A 105 -3.73 10.84 1.95
C PHE A 105 -3.85 12.23 2.57
N ARG A 106 -2.78 12.72 3.20
CA ARG A 106 -2.74 14.07 3.78
C ARG A 106 -3.13 15.14 2.76
N SER A 107 -2.52 15.15 1.57
CA SER A 107 -2.82 16.20 0.57
C SER A 107 -4.24 16.16 0.00
N ARG A 108 -4.89 14.99 -0.06
CA ARG A 108 -6.24 14.81 -0.64
C ARG A 108 -7.36 14.76 0.39
N HIS A 109 -7.04 14.53 1.66
CA HIS A 109 -8.00 14.63 2.76
C HIS A 109 -8.12 16.04 3.34
N TYR A 110 -7.29 17.00 2.89
CA TYR A 110 -7.52 18.40 3.23
C TYR A 110 -8.88 18.83 2.66
N GLU A 111 -9.72 19.24 3.61
CA GLU A 111 -11.04 19.82 3.51
C GLU A 111 -11.29 20.52 2.17
N ILE A 112 -12.26 20.00 1.42
CA ILE A 112 -13.25 20.91 0.85
C ILE A 112 -13.92 21.51 2.08
N VAL A 113 -13.39 22.63 2.59
CA VAL A 113 -14.18 23.51 3.45
C VAL A 113 -15.41 23.74 2.60
N PRO A 114 -16.60 23.24 2.97
CA PRO A 114 -17.79 23.73 2.32
C PRO A 114 -17.64 25.23 2.47
N GLN A 115 -17.49 25.95 1.36
CA GLN A 115 -17.76 27.38 1.38
C GLN A 115 -19.21 27.40 1.84
N GLU A 116 -19.39 27.47 3.17
CA GLU A 116 -20.67 27.56 3.80
C GLU A 116 -21.35 28.64 3.02
N ALA A 117 -22.44 28.21 2.38
CA ALA A 117 -23.36 28.98 1.57
C ALA A 117 -22.84 30.38 1.30
N LYS A 118 -22.40 30.63 0.05
CA LYS A 118 -22.54 31.94 -0.63
C LYS A 118 -23.17 32.90 0.36
N GLU A 119 -22.35 33.67 1.06
CA GLU A 119 -22.82 34.76 1.90
C GLU A 119 -23.95 35.37 1.07
N GLN A 120 -25.20 35.15 1.50
CA GLN A 120 -26.34 35.46 0.66
C GLN A 120 -26.29 36.96 0.58
N ASP A 121 -25.61 37.46 -0.46
CA ASP A 121 -25.33 38.85 -0.64
C ASP A 121 -26.71 39.49 -0.51
N PRO A 122 -26.96 40.33 0.51
CA PRO A 122 -28.29 40.87 0.75
C PRO A 122 -28.87 41.50 -0.53
N ARG A 123 -28.01 41.89 -1.48
CA ARG A 123 -28.36 42.31 -2.84
C ARG A 123 -29.15 41.28 -3.66
N GLU A 124 -28.87 39.98 -3.57
CA GLU A 124 -29.61 38.96 -4.33
C GLU A 124 -31.11 38.91 -3.95
N LYS A 125 -31.47 39.38 -2.75
CA LYS A 125 -32.87 39.55 -2.31
C LYS A 125 -33.58 40.70 -3.04
N TYR A 126 -32.85 41.75 -3.43
CA TYR A 126 -33.39 42.97 -4.05
C TYR A 126 -33.18 43.04 -5.57
N LEU A 127 -32.41 42.11 -6.14
CA LEU A 127 -32.23 42.04 -7.59
C LEU A 127 -33.46 41.40 -8.26
N PRO A 128 -34.07 42.07 -9.26
CA PRO A 128 -35.19 41.49 -9.99
C PRO A 128 -34.71 40.25 -10.74
N LYS A 129 -35.31 39.10 -10.41
CA LYS A 129 -35.02 37.83 -11.09
C LYS A 129 -35.48 37.95 -12.54
N LYS A 130 -34.57 37.72 -13.51
CA LYS A 130 -34.92 37.65 -14.93
C LYS A 130 -36.00 36.57 -15.13
N LYS A 131 -37.16 36.97 -15.68
CA LYS A 131 -38.20 36.03 -16.10
C LYS A 131 -37.71 35.26 -17.34
N LYS A 132 -37.98 33.96 -17.37
CA LYS A 132 -37.76 33.08 -18.52
C LYS A 132 -38.66 33.49 -19.69
#